data_AF-A0A7J6XCZ7-F1
#
_entry.id   AF-A0A7J6XCZ7-F1
#
_cell.length_a   1.000
_cell.length_b   1.000
_cell.length_c   1.000
_cell.angle_alpha   90.00
_cell.angle_beta   90.00
_cell.angle_gamma   90.00
#
_symmetry.space_group_name_H-M   'P 1'
#
loop_
_entity.id
_entity.type
_entity.pdbx_description
1 polymer ?
#
loop_
_entity_poly.entity_id
_entity_poly.type
_entity_poly.pdbx_seq_one_letter_code
_entity_poly.pdbx_strand_id
1 'polypeptide(L)'
;MFKQKFTNDVSDADYLVGVGVTLPENYGDWIAMRDPKDQRRAGVLLHPTSLPGPYGIGDLGESAFRFLDWLHDTGCSVWQVLPLVPPGRRANEEGSPYSGQDANCGNTLLISLEELVKDGLLMKEELPKSMDMERVKFSDVADLKDPLIAKVNHPEMHWSYY
;
A
#
# COMPACT_ATOMS: atom_id res chain seq x y z
N MET A 1 -14.91 5.78 12.94
CA MET A 1 -13.82 5.93 13.94
C MET A 1 -14.25 5.25 15.23
N PHE A 2 -13.95 3.96 15.37
CA PHE A 2 -14.30 3.19 16.57
C PHE A 2 -13.34 3.56 17.71
N LYS A 3 -13.83 4.32 18.70
CA LYS A 3 -13.13 4.46 19.99
C LYS A 3 -13.46 3.22 20.82
N GLN A 4 -12.56 2.25 20.85
CA GLN A 4 -12.59 1.19 21.85
C GLN A 4 -12.24 1.83 23.20
N LYS A 5 -13.25 2.01 24.06
CA LYS A 5 -13.03 2.40 25.45
C LYS A 5 -12.32 1.23 26.13
N PHE A 6 -11.05 1.42 26.48
CA PHE A 6 -10.41 0.61 27.51
C PHE A 6 -10.96 1.07 28.86
N THR A 7 -12.07 0.49 29.29
CA THR A 7 -12.48 0.56 30.69
C THR A 7 -11.72 -0.52 31.43
N ASN A 8 -10.59 -0.16 32.02
CA ASN A 8 -10.10 -0.87 33.19
C ASN A 8 -11.06 -0.51 34.33
N ASP A 9 -12.20 -1.17 34.40
CA ASP A 9 -13.05 -1.14 35.60
C ASP A 9 -12.39 -2.03 36.65
N VAL A 10 -11.25 -1.56 37.18
CA VAL A 10 -10.68 -2.07 38.42
C VAL A 10 -11.33 -1.23 39.52
N SER A 11 -12.12 -1.88 40.36
CA SER A 11 -12.80 -1.18 41.45
C SER A 11 -11.80 -0.87 42.57
N ASP A 12 -12.02 0.21 43.33
CA ASP A 12 -11.17 0.55 44.49
C ASP A 12 -11.09 -0.58 45.54
N ALA A 13 -11.95 -1.60 45.48
CA ALA A 13 -11.92 -2.79 46.33
C ALA A 13 -10.79 -3.77 45.98
N ASP A 14 -10.28 -3.76 44.74
CA ASP A 14 -9.21 -4.67 44.28
C ASP A 14 -7.82 -4.30 44.84
N TYR A 15 -7.69 -3.11 45.46
CA TYR A 15 -6.47 -2.62 46.07
C TYR A 15 -6.31 -2.99 47.56
N LEU A 16 -7.27 -3.70 48.17
CA LEU A 16 -7.17 -4.17 49.56
C LEU A 16 -6.41 -5.51 49.72
N VAL A 17 -5.58 -5.88 48.76
CA VAL A 17 -4.76 -7.09 48.83
C VAL A 17 -3.44 -6.78 49.54
N GLY A 18 -3.45 -6.81 50.88
CA GLY A 18 -2.24 -6.74 51.70
C GLY A 18 -1.42 -8.03 51.66
N VAL A 19 -0.12 -7.97 52.02
CA VAL A 19 0.70 -9.18 52.16
C VAL A 19 0.12 -10.06 53.27
N GLY A 20 -0.21 -11.31 52.96
CA GLY A 20 -0.76 -12.29 53.91
C GLY A 20 -2.29 -12.31 54.01
N VAL A 21 -3.02 -11.54 53.19
CA VAL A 21 -4.49 -11.64 53.11
C VAL A 21 -4.93 -12.63 52.03
N THR A 22 -6.12 -13.19 52.20
CA THR A 22 -6.74 -14.05 51.19
C THR A 22 -7.03 -13.25 49.91
N LEU A 23 -6.71 -13.83 48.76
CA LEU A 23 -6.94 -13.22 47.47
C LEU A 23 -8.45 -13.20 47.12
N PRO A 24 -8.90 -12.25 46.27
CA PRO A 24 -10.28 -12.23 45.77
C PRO A 24 -10.69 -13.55 45.12
N GLU A 25 -11.99 -13.90 45.16
CA GLU A 25 -12.52 -15.14 44.57
C GLU A 25 -12.23 -15.25 43.06
N ASN A 26 -12.10 -14.12 42.36
CA ASN A 26 -11.78 -14.03 40.94
C ASN A 26 -10.28 -13.93 40.63
N TYR A 27 -9.39 -14.13 41.61
CA TYR A 27 -7.94 -14.09 41.38
C TYR A 27 -7.48 -15.10 40.31
N GLY A 28 -8.16 -16.24 40.20
CA GLY A 28 -7.89 -17.24 39.17
C GLY A 28 -8.12 -16.76 37.73
N ASP A 29 -8.90 -15.69 37.54
CA ASP A 29 -9.22 -15.13 36.23
C ASP A 29 -8.18 -14.10 35.76
N TRP A 30 -7.25 -13.71 36.63
CA TRP A 30 -6.21 -12.72 36.34
C TRP A 30 -5.08 -13.34 35.52
N ILE A 31 -5.39 -13.63 34.25
CA ILE A 31 -4.47 -14.23 33.31
C ILE A 31 -3.61 -13.14 32.67
N ALA A 32 -2.33 -13.45 32.43
CA ALA A 32 -1.44 -12.57 31.68
C ALA A 32 -2.01 -12.25 30.29
N MET A 33 -2.28 -10.98 30.04
CA MET A 33 -2.72 -10.51 28.73
C MET A 33 -1.56 -10.57 27.72
N ARG A 34 -1.83 -11.03 26.50
CA ARG A 34 -0.88 -10.90 25.39
C ARG A 34 -0.79 -9.44 24.97
N ASP A 35 0.43 -8.92 24.78
CA ASP A 35 0.62 -7.64 24.11
C ASP A 35 0.20 -7.81 22.63
N PRO A 36 -0.74 -6.99 22.10
CA PRO A 36 -1.09 -7.01 20.69
C PRO A 36 0.11 -6.89 19.74
N LYS A 37 1.23 -6.29 20.17
CA LYS A 37 2.47 -6.21 19.39
C LYS A 37 3.13 -7.57 19.12
N ASP A 38 2.88 -8.56 19.97
CA ASP A 38 3.41 -9.91 19.85
C ASP A 38 2.54 -10.81 18.96
N GLN A 39 1.52 -10.24 18.31
CA GLN A 39 0.67 -10.97 17.38
C GLN A 39 1.50 -11.53 16.23
N ARG A 40 1.47 -12.86 16.09
CA ARG A 40 2.10 -13.57 14.97
C ARG A 40 1.44 -13.15 13.66
N ARG A 41 2.26 -12.84 12.66
CA ARG A 41 1.81 -12.41 11.34
C ARG A 41 2.61 -13.11 10.24
N ALA A 42 1.98 -13.24 9.08
CA ALA A 42 2.57 -13.69 7.84
C ALA A 42 2.30 -12.64 6.74
N GLY A 43 3.11 -12.67 5.69
CA GLY A 43 3.02 -11.70 4.62
C GLY A 43 3.71 -12.15 3.34
N VAL A 44 3.51 -11.37 2.28
CA VAL A 44 4.03 -11.61 0.94
C VAL A 44 4.97 -10.47 0.53
N LEU A 45 6.10 -10.84 -0.06
CA LEU A 45 6.99 -9.91 -0.76
C LEU A 45 6.60 -9.88 -2.24
N LEU A 46 6.07 -8.75 -2.69
CA LEU A 46 5.70 -8.54 -4.09
C LEU A 46 5.83 -7.05 -4.41
N HIS A 47 6.65 -6.67 -5.38
CA HIS A 47 6.74 -5.26 -5.77
C HIS A 47 5.56 -4.87 -6.68
N PRO A 48 4.97 -3.65 -6.57
CA PRO A 48 3.84 -3.25 -7.41
C PRO A 48 4.09 -3.36 -8.91
N THR A 49 5.33 -3.17 -9.37
CA THR A 49 5.70 -3.32 -10.79
C THR A 49 5.46 -4.73 -11.33
N SER A 50 5.36 -5.74 -10.46
CA SER A 50 5.12 -7.14 -10.81
C SER A 50 3.64 -7.51 -10.82
N LEU A 51 2.75 -6.59 -10.43
CA LEU A 51 1.31 -6.80 -10.57
C LEU A 51 0.94 -6.87 -12.06
N PRO A 52 -0.09 -7.64 -12.43
CA PRO A 52 -0.58 -7.66 -13.80
C PRO A 52 -1.22 -6.31 -14.15
N GLY A 53 -1.10 -5.88 -15.40
CA GLY A 53 -1.72 -4.65 -15.87
C GLY A 53 -1.56 -4.48 -17.37
N PRO A 54 -2.46 -3.72 -18.03
CA PRO A 54 -2.46 -3.58 -19.49
C PRO A 54 -1.39 -2.62 -20.02
N TYR A 55 -0.68 -1.88 -19.15
CA TYR A 55 0.21 -0.78 -19.56
C TYR A 55 1.71 -1.10 -19.41
N GLY A 56 2.08 -2.39 -19.53
CA GLY A 56 3.48 -2.86 -19.55
C GLY A 56 4.19 -2.91 -18.19
N ILE A 57 3.55 -2.41 -17.13
CA ILE A 57 4.01 -2.45 -15.75
C ILE A 57 2.80 -2.54 -14.81
N GLY A 58 2.96 -3.22 -13.68
CA GLY A 58 1.98 -3.11 -12.60
C GLY A 58 1.96 -1.71 -11.99
N ASP A 59 0.78 -1.27 -11.54
CA ASP A 59 0.56 0.06 -10.99
C ASP A 59 -0.30 0.00 -9.71
N LEU A 60 -0.56 1.18 -9.13
CA LEU A 60 -1.38 1.36 -7.92
C LEU A 60 -2.86 1.55 -8.26
N GLY A 61 -3.39 0.76 -9.21
CA GLY A 61 -4.80 0.71 -9.58
C GLY A 61 -5.49 -0.58 -9.14
N GLU A 62 -6.45 -1.04 -9.94
CA GLU A 62 -7.32 -2.20 -9.68
C GLU A 62 -6.54 -3.46 -9.24
N SER A 63 -5.45 -3.80 -9.93
CA SER A 63 -4.65 -4.99 -9.60
C SER A 63 -4.05 -4.94 -8.18
N ALA A 64 -3.73 -3.74 -7.68
CA ALA A 64 -3.23 -3.58 -6.31
C ALA A 64 -4.34 -3.87 -5.28
N PHE A 65 -5.56 -3.39 -5.53
CA PHE A 65 -6.72 -3.69 -4.68
C PHE A 65 -7.05 -5.18 -4.69
N ARG A 66 -7.08 -5.81 -5.87
CA ARG A 66 -7.32 -7.26 -6.01
C ARG A 66 -6.25 -8.10 -5.31
N PHE A 67 -4.99 -7.64 -5.32
CA PHE A 67 -3.92 -8.29 -4.56
C PHE A 67 -4.15 -8.16 -3.04
N LEU A 68 -4.58 -7.00 -2.55
CA LEU A 68 -4.91 -6.80 -1.14
C LEU A 68 -6.11 -7.63 -0.69
N ASP A 69 -7.15 -7.75 -1.52
CA ASP A 69 -8.30 -8.63 -1.26
C ASP A 69 -7.85 -10.09 -1.15
N TRP A 70 -7.04 -10.56 -2.10
CA TRP A 70 -6.45 -11.89 -2.04
C TRP A 70 -5.57 -12.08 -0.79
N LEU A 71 -4.74 -11.09 -0.45
CA LEU A 71 -3.85 -11.14 0.71
C LEU A 71 -4.66 -11.27 2.01
N HIS A 72 -5.74 -10.49 2.12
CA HIS A 72 -6.70 -10.57 3.22
C HIS A 72 -7.35 -11.97 3.29
N ASP A 73 -7.82 -12.51 2.17
CA ASP A 73 -8.46 -13.82 2.10
C ASP A 73 -7.52 -14.97 2.49
N THR A 74 -6.21 -14.82 2.27
CA THR A 74 -5.22 -15.81 2.75
C THR A 74 -4.93 -15.73 4.26
N GLY A 75 -5.43 -14.70 4.96
CA GLY A 75 -5.10 -14.41 6.35
C GLY A 75 -3.72 -13.76 6.55
N CYS A 76 -3.02 -13.41 5.47
CA CYS A 76 -1.81 -12.60 5.54
C CYS A 76 -2.16 -11.17 5.98
N SER A 77 -1.25 -10.54 6.73
CA SER A 77 -1.46 -9.20 7.32
C SER A 77 -0.29 -8.24 7.07
N VAL A 78 0.64 -8.63 6.21
CA VAL A 78 1.81 -7.83 5.83
C VAL A 78 2.03 -7.96 4.32
N TRP A 79 2.15 -6.82 3.65
CA TRP A 79 2.67 -6.71 2.29
C TRP A 79 4.00 -5.99 2.34
N GLN A 80 5.06 -6.67 1.91
CA GLN A 80 6.39 -6.07 1.79
C GLN A 80 6.66 -5.70 0.34
N VAL A 81 7.23 -4.51 0.14
CA VAL A 81 7.65 -3.99 -1.16
C VAL A 81 9.14 -3.63 -1.13
N LEU A 82 9.77 -3.62 -2.31
CA LEU A 82 11.06 -2.95 -2.56
C LEU A 82 10.89 -1.41 -2.49
N PRO A 83 11.97 -0.61 -2.50
CA PRO A 83 11.86 0.84 -2.49
C PRO A 83 10.99 1.38 -3.63
N LEU A 84 10.07 2.28 -3.30
CA LEU A 84 9.12 2.88 -4.25
C LEU A 84 9.66 4.14 -4.93
N VAL A 85 10.96 4.40 -4.83
CA VAL A 85 11.63 5.59 -5.39
C VAL A 85 11.74 5.53 -6.91
N PRO A 86 11.90 6.68 -7.61
CA PRO A 86 12.16 6.69 -9.05
C PRO A 86 13.40 5.83 -9.35
N PRO A 87 13.29 4.76 -10.15
CA PRO A 87 14.37 3.81 -10.31
C PRO A 87 15.53 4.38 -11.15
N GLY A 88 16.64 3.65 -11.15
CA GLY A 88 17.77 3.94 -12.03
C GLY A 88 17.33 3.97 -13.49
N ARG A 89 17.83 4.96 -14.26
CA ARG A 89 17.59 5.11 -15.71
C ARG A 89 18.86 4.89 -16.55
N ARG A 90 19.99 4.61 -15.92
CA ARG A 90 21.26 4.31 -16.62
C ARG A 90 21.20 2.90 -17.18
N ALA A 91 21.82 2.67 -18.34
CA ALA A 91 21.75 1.39 -19.05
C ALA A 91 22.20 0.16 -18.23
N ASN A 92 23.06 0.34 -17.21
CA ASN A 92 23.54 -0.73 -16.34
C ASN A 92 22.67 -0.95 -15.08
N GLU A 93 21.71 -0.06 -14.80
CA GLU A 93 20.92 -0.02 -13.56
C GLU A 93 19.42 0.23 -13.84
N GLU A 94 19.00 0.04 -15.09
CA GLU A 94 17.66 0.37 -15.54
C GLU A 94 16.61 -0.41 -14.74
N GLY A 95 15.68 0.32 -14.12
CA GLY A 95 14.61 -0.28 -13.32
C GLY A 95 15.01 -0.73 -11.92
N SER A 96 16.28 -0.56 -11.51
CA SER A 96 16.71 -0.89 -10.15
C SER A 96 16.07 0.06 -9.13
N PRO A 97 15.29 -0.45 -8.15
CA PRO A 97 14.71 0.37 -7.08
C PRO A 97 15.76 0.79 -6.03
N TYR A 98 16.96 0.22 -6.08
CA TYR A 98 18.07 0.57 -5.18
C TYR A 98 19.05 1.59 -5.79
N SER A 99 18.90 1.88 -7.08
CA SER A 99 19.58 2.98 -7.77
C SER A 99 18.66 4.19 -7.89
N GLY A 100 17.96 4.52 -6.80
CA GLY A 100 16.96 5.58 -6.75
C GLY A 100 17.55 6.94 -7.11
N GLN A 101 16.81 7.72 -7.92
CA GLN A 101 17.22 9.09 -8.26
C GLN A 101 17.00 10.09 -7.13
N ASP A 102 16.08 9.75 -6.22
CA ASP A 102 15.73 10.50 -5.05
C ASP A 102 15.37 9.53 -3.91
N ALA A 103 15.51 9.95 -2.65
CA ALA A 103 15.25 9.10 -1.49
C ALA A 103 13.79 9.15 -0.99
N ASN A 104 13.01 10.14 -1.43
CA ASN A 104 11.70 10.47 -0.89
C ASN A 104 10.59 10.46 -1.95
N CYS A 105 10.90 10.82 -3.20
CA CYS A 105 9.93 10.82 -4.29
C CYS A 105 9.40 9.41 -4.57
N GLY A 106 8.19 9.32 -5.10
CA GLY A 106 7.63 8.07 -5.61
C GLY A 106 7.93 7.86 -7.09
N ASN A 107 8.06 6.60 -7.51
CA ASN A 107 8.16 6.22 -8.91
C ASN A 107 6.84 6.52 -9.64
N THR A 108 6.84 7.53 -10.50
CA THR A 108 5.67 7.96 -11.28
C THR A 108 5.14 6.87 -12.21
N LEU A 109 5.97 5.90 -12.62
CA LEU A 109 5.52 4.78 -13.45
C LEU A 109 4.51 3.86 -12.72
N LEU A 110 4.41 3.95 -11.39
CA LEU A 110 3.42 3.24 -10.58
C LEU A 110 2.06 3.95 -10.52
N ILE A 111 1.92 5.15 -11.08
CA ILE A 111 0.62 5.84 -11.16
C ILE A 111 -0.29 5.09 -12.13
N SER A 112 -1.51 4.77 -11.71
CA SER A 112 -2.48 4.11 -12.57
C SER A 112 -3.13 5.11 -13.53
N LEU A 113 -3.08 4.84 -14.83
CA LEU A 113 -3.72 5.68 -15.83
C LEU A 113 -5.26 5.59 -15.74
N GLU A 114 -5.79 4.44 -15.31
CA GLU A 114 -7.22 4.23 -15.13
C GLU A 114 -7.76 5.04 -13.96
N GLU A 115 -7.01 5.15 -12.86
CA GLU A 115 -7.37 6.04 -11.75
C GLU A 115 -7.35 7.51 -12.19
N LEU A 116 -6.37 7.93 -13.00
CA LEU A 116 -6.36 9.29 -13.57
C LEU A 116 -7.59 9.58 -14.45
N VAL A 117 -8.11 8.58 -15.16
CA VAL A 117 -9.37 8.71 -15.90
C VAL A 117 -10.58 8.81 -14.97
N LYS A 118 -10.62 8.02 -13.90
CA LYS A 118 -11.69 8.10 -12.87
C LYS A 118 -11.70 9.47 -12.18
N ASP A 119 -10.53 10.05 -11.96
CA ASP A 119 -10.35 11.39 -11.39
C ASP A 119 -10.66 12.53 -12.39
N GLY A 120 -10.94 12.21 -13.66
CA GLY A 120 -11.20 13.20 -14.72
C GLY A 120 -9.97 13.98 -15.17
N LEU A 121 -8.77 13.50 -14.84
CA LEU A 121 -7.49 14.12 -15.20
C LEU A 121 -6.98 13.65 -16.57
N LEU A 122 -7.46 12.50 -17.04
CA LEU A 122 -7.25 11.97 -18.39
C LEU A 122 -8.59 11.57 -19.01
N MET A 123 -8.69 11.69 -20.33
CA MET A 123 -9.84 11.17 -21.08
C MET A 123 -9.60 9.70 -21.42
N LYS A 124 -10.68 8.90 -21.48
CA LYS A 124 -10.58 7.46 -21.75
C LYS A 124 -9.94 7.16 -23.10
N GLU A 125 -10.15 8.04 -24.08
CA GLU A 125 -9.63 7.94 -25.44
C GLU A 125 -8.11 8.15 -25.49
N GLU A 126 -7.52 8.71 -24.44
CA GLU A 126 -6.08 8.97 -24.32
C GLU A 126 -5.33 7.77 -23.73
N LEU A 127 -6.06 6.80 -23.18
CA LEU A 127 -5.45 5.57 -22.69
C LEU A 127 -4.76 4.84 -23.85
N PRO A 128 -3.52 4.39 -23.65
CA PRO A 128 -2.82 3.64 -24.67
C PRO A 128 -3.48 2.27 -24.88
N LYS A 129 -3.22 1.68 -26.05
CA LYS A 129 -3.62 0.29 -26.29
C LYS A 129 -2.91 -0.63 -25.29
N SER A 130 -3.62 -1.66 -24.85
CA SER A 130 -3.06 -2.69 -23.97
C SER A 130 -1.80 -3.30 -24.60
N MET A 131 -0.73 -3.36 -23.81
CA MET A 131 0.51 -4.05 -24.12
C MET A 131 0.55 -5.33 -23.30
N ASP A 132 0.49 -6.47 -23.98
CA ASP A 132 0.71 -7.76 -23.33
C ASP A 132 2.22 -7.96 -23.16
N MET A 133 2.70 -7.86 -21.92
CA MET A 133 4.11 -7.97 -21.59
C MET A 133 4.31 -8.92 -20.41
N GLU A 134 5.05 -10.01 -20.65
CA GLU A 134 5.43 -10.96 -19.60
C GLU A 134 6.48 -10.37 -18.63
N ARG A 135 7.24 -9.37 -19.08
CA ARG A 135 8.30 -8.71 -18.31
C ARG A 135 8.27 -7.21 -18.55
N VAL A 136 8.54 -6.44 -17.49
CA VAL A 136 8.64 -4.97 -17.56
C VAL A 136 9.87 -4.56 -18.38
N LYS A 137 9.67 -3.72 -19.40
CA LYS A 137 10.73 -2.97 -20.08
C LYS A 137 10.57 -1.49 -19.72
N PHE A 138 11.45 -1.01 -18.84
CA PHE A 138 11.27 0.31 -18.22
C PHE A 138 11.36 1.48 -19.20
N SER A 139 12.17 1.37 -20.26
CA SER A 139 12.22 2.35 -21.36
C SER A 139 10.85 2.49 -22.04
N ASP A 140 10.28 1.38 -22.49
CA ASP A 140 9.04 1.36 -23.28
C ASP A 140 7.86 1.87 -22.45
N VAL A 141 7.84 1.51 -21.16
CA VAL A 141 6.83 1.97 -20.19
C VAL A 141 6.97 3.47 -19.92
N ALA A 142 8.19 4.00 -19.86
CA ALA A 142 8.42 5.43 -19.66
C ALA A 142 7.97 6.24 -20.87
N ASP A 143 8.36 5.82 -22.06
CA ASP A 143 7.97 6.46 -23.32
C ASP A 143 6.43 6.49 -23.49
N LEU A 144 5.74 5.49 -22.94
CA LEU A 144 4.29 5.41 -22.92
C LEU A 144 3.65 6.31 -21.83
N LYS A 145 4.09 6.20 -20.57
CA LYS A 145 3.40 6.79 -19.42
C LYS A 145 3.83 8.22 -19.10
N ASP A 146 5.11 8.57 -19.28
CA ASP A 146 5.63 9.88 -18.87
C ASP A 146 4.92 11.05 -19.59
N PRO A 147 4.60 11.00 -20.90
CA PRO A 147 3.85 12.07 -21.57
C PRO A 147 2.42 12.26 -21.02
N LEU A 148 1.73 11.16 -20.67
CA LEU A 148 0.38 11.19 -20.13
C LEU A 148 0.37 11.75 -18.70
N ILE A 149 1.33 11.36 -17.88
CA ILE A 149 1.48 11.86 -16.51
C ILE A 149 1.88 13.34 -16.52
N ALA A 150 2.78 13.75 -17.43
CA ALA A 150 3.17 15.15 -17.55
C ALA A 150 1.99 16.05 -17.95
N LYS A 151 1.08 15.56 -18.81
CA LYS A 151 -0.12 16.28 -19.23
C LYS A 151 -1.04 16.63 -18.06
N VAL A 152 -1.17 15.75 -17.08
CA VAL A 152 -1.97 15.99 -15.86
C VAL A 152 -1.39 17.14 -15.01
N ASN A 153 -0.07 17.35 -15.05
CA ASN A 153 0.61 18.38 -14.26
C ASN A 153 0.52 19.80 -14.86
N HIS A 154 -0.03 19.96 -16.06
CA HIS A 154 -0.22 21.25 -16.72
C HIS A 154 -1.72 21.61 -16.74
N PRO A 155 -2.22 22.36 -15.75
CA PRO A 155 -3.64 22.72 -15.64
C PRO A 155 -4.00 23.84 -16.63
N GLU A 156 -3.89 23.56 -17.93
CA GLU A 156 -4.57 24.30 -19.00
C GLU A 156 -5.90 23.58 -19.37
N MET A 157 -6.25 22.52 -18.64
CA MET A 157 -7.47 21.74 -18.83
C MET A 157 -8.67 22.48 -18.21
N HIS A 158 -9.32 23.25 -19.06
CA HIS A 158 -10.65 23.85 -18.94
C HIS A 158 -11.57 23.22 -17.87
N TRP A 159 -11.82 23.98 -16.80
CA TRP A 159 -13.01 23.85 -15.95
C TRP A 159 -14.28 24.32 -16.70
N SER A 160 -14.63 23.71 -17.84
CA SER A 160 -15.87 24.05 -18.53
C SER A 160 -16.90 22.93 -18.39
N TYR A 161 -18.03 23.32 -17.80
CA TYR A 161 -19.34 22.66 -17.68
C TYR A 161 -19.58 21.77 -16.46
N TYR A 162 -19.90 22.43 -15.34
CA TYR A 162 -21.21 22.30 -14.70
C TYR A 162 -21.78 23.69 -14.40
#